data_AF-A0A2M7TNQ6-F1
#
_entry.id   AF-A0A2M7TNQ6-F1
#
_cell.length_a   1.000
_cell.length_b   1.000
_cell.length_c   1.000
_cell.angle_alpha   90.00
_cell.angle_beta   90.00
_cell.angle_gamma   90.00
#
_symmetry.space_group_name_H-M   'P 1'
#
loop_
_entity.id
_entity.type
_entity.pdbx_description
1 polymer ?
#
loop_
_entity_poly.entity_id
_entity_poly.type
_entity_poly.pdbx_seq_one_letter_code
_entity_poly.pdbx_strand_id
1 'polypeptide(L)'
;MRKFFIPALVVAAIGLAFFSGTLWQKVRNLEKGGSDTTVQPTAKAQPTVSLNTIKDLFSKDLIKFGDENRKVIFVEISDPSCPYCHVAAGLNPELNRQIDPTNNTFKLVSDGGKYLAPIPEMKKLLDSGKASFVWIYSPGHGNGEMGTKALYCANEKGKFW
;
A
#
# COMPACT_ATOMS: atom_id res chain seq x y z
N MET A 1 -10.50 56.11 -28.73
CA MET A 1 -10.17 55.18 -27.63
C MET A 1 -11.33 54.83 -26.69
N ARG A 2 -12.42 55.61 -26.59
CA ARG A 2 -13.52 55.39 -25.63
C ARG A 2 -14.52 54.26 -26.02
N LYS A 3 -14.59 53.86 -27.30
CA LYS A 3 -15.54 52.84 -27.81
C LYS A 3 -15.15 51.38 -27.51
N PHE A 4 -13.88 51.09 -27.24
CA PHE A 4 -13.41 49.74 -26.88
C PHE A 4 -13.23 49.54 -25.37
N PHE A 5 -13.17 50.63 -24.60
CA PHE A 5 -12.95 50.58 -23.16
C PHE A 5 -14.19 50.07 -22.40
N ILE A 6 -15.38 50.48 -22.85
CA ILE A 6 -16.66 50.05 -22.26
C ILE A 6 -16.88 48.53 -22.43
N PRO A 7 -16.77 47.92 -23.64
CA PRO A 7 -16.94 46.48 -23.77
C PRO A 7 -15.84 45.67 -23.04
N ALA A 8 -14.61 46.17 -22.98
CA ALA A 8 -13.54 45.51 -22.21
C ALA A 8 -13.82 45.51 -20.70
N LEU A 9 -14.34 46.62 -20.15
CA LEU A 9 -14.76 46.71 -18.76
C LEU A 9 -15.93 45.78 -18.44
N VAL A 10 -16.89 45.65 -19.36
CA VAL A 10 -18.02 44.72 -19.20
C VAL A 10 -17.56 43.27 -19.17
N VAL A 11 -16.63 42.87 -20.06
CA VAL A 11 -16.07 41.51 -20.05
C VAL A 11 -15.27 41.24 -18.77
N ALA A 12 -14.46 42.20 -18.32
CA ALA A 12 -13.72 42.07 -17.06
C ALA A 12 -14.65 41.96 -15.85
N ALA A 13 -15.74 42.73 -15.81
CA ALA A 13 -16.74 42.68 -14.75
C ALA A 13 -17.48 41.33 -14.71
N ILE A 14 -17.82 40.76 -15.88
CA ILE A 14 -18.42 39.43 -15.98
C ILE A 14 -17.46 38.35 -15.47
N GLY A 15 -16.18 38.42 -15.86
CA GLY A 15 -15.14 37.49 -15.39
C GLY A 15 -14.96 37.52 -13.87
N LEU A 16 -14.91 38.72 -13.28
CA LEU A 16 -14.80 38.89 -11.83
C LEU A 16 -16.05 38.41 -11.07
N ALA A 17 -17.24 38.65 -11.61
CA ALA A 17 -18.49 38.15 -11.03
C ALA A 17 -18.53 36.62 -11.02
N PHE A 18 -18.06 35.98 -12.09
CA PHE A 18 -17.98 34.51 -12.18
C PHE A 18 -16.98 33.93 -11.17
N PHE A 19 -15.82 34.56 -11.02
CA PHE A 19 -14.80 34.15 -10.06
C PHE A 19 -15.28 34.33 -8.60
N SER A 20 -15.93 35.45 -8.30
CA SER A 20 -16.49 35.70 -6.96
C SER A 20 -17.60 34.71 -6.62
N GLY A 21 -18.50 34.40 -7.56
CA GLY A 21 -19.57 33.42 -7.36
C GLY A 21 -19.07 31.99 -7.11
N THR A 22 -18.05 31.56 -7.86
CA THR A 22 -17.46 30.21 -7.70
C THR A 22 -16.68 30.05 -6.40
N LEU A 23 -15.94 31.09 -5.97
CA LEU A 23 -15.31 31.10 -4.65
C LEU A 23 -16.35 31.11 -3.53
N TRP A 24 -17.41 31.92 -3.65
CA TRP A 24 -18.46 31.97 -2.65
C TRP A 24 -19.21 30.64 -2.53
N GLN A 25 -19.48 29.93 -3.63
CA GLN A 25 -20.04 28.57 -3.58
C GLN A 25 -19.10 27.57 -2.89
N LYS A 26 -17.79 27.62 -3.17
CA LYS A 26 -16.82 26.74 -2.48
C LYS A 26 -16.76 27.03 -0.99
N VAL A 27 -16.63 28.31 -0.60
CA VAL A 27 -16.61 28.71 0.81
C VAL A 27 -17.91 28.32 1.49
N ARG A 28 -19.07 28.56 0.88
CA ARG A 28 -20.36 28.16 1.45
C ARG A 28 -20.55 26.66 1.54
N ASN A 29 -19.95 25.87 0.63
CA ASN A 29 -19.96 24.41 0.70
C ASN A 29 -19.02 23.87 1.78
N LEU A 30 -17.94 24.60 2.11
CA LEU A 30 -17.01 24.26 3.19
C LEU A 30 -17.54 24.74 4.56
N GLU A 31 -18.15 25.93 4.64
CA GLU A 31 -18.75 26.51 5.84
C GLU A 31 -20.06 25.82 6.24
N LYS A 32 -20.84 25.34 5.26
CA LYS A 32 -21.98 24.46 5.52
C LYS A 32 -21.56 23.06 5.97
N GLY A 33 -20.27 22.86 6.28
CA GLY A 33 -19.72 21.74 7.04
C GLY A 33 -20.49 20.48 6.78
N GLY A 34 -20.12 19.77 5.72
CA GLY A 34 -20.76 18.54 5.26
C GLY A 34 -21.45 17.84 6.42
N SER A 35 -22.77 18.00 6.49
CA SER A 35 -23.61 17.16 7.33
C SER A 35 -23.66 15.80 6.64
N ASP A 36 -22.50 15.15 6.58
CA ASP A 36 -22.44 13.72 6.74
C ASP A 36 -23.14 13.49 8.06
N THR A 37 -24.39 13.03 7.94
CA THR A 37 -24.98 12.27 9.01
C THR A 37 -23.96 11.18 9.29
N THR A 38 -23.20 11.33 10.37
CA THR A 38 -22.33 10.29 10.89
C THR A 38 -23.27 9.18 11.32
N VAL A 39 -23.67 8.36 10.35
CA VAL A 39 -24.10 7.00 10.61
C VAL A 39 -22.87 6.36 11.23
N GLN A 40 -22.87 6.29 12.55
CA GLN A 40 -21.86 5.58 13.31
C GLN A 40 -21.74 4.19 12.66
N PRO A 41 -20.55 3.81 12.14
CA PRO A 41 -20.41 2.52 11.49
C PRO A 41 -20.79 1.49 12.55
N THR A 42 -21.89 0.76 12.33
CA THR A 42 -22.12 -0.49 13.05
C THR A 42 -20.83 -1.29 12.90
N ALA A 43 -20.16 -1.56 14.02
CA ALA A 43 -18.89 -2.25 14.03
C ALA A 43 -19.05 -3.55 13.24
N LYS A 44 -18.52 -3.56 12.01
CA LYS A 44 -18.52 -4.74 11.16
C LYS A 44 -17.73 -5.78 11.95
N ALA A 45 -18.35 -6.91 12.28
CA ALA A 45 -17.70 -7.98 13.03
C ALA A 45 -16.35 -8.26 12.36
N GLN A 46 -15.26 -8.09 13.12
CA GLN A 46 -13.93 -8.34 12.58
C GLN A 46 -13.86 -9.81 12.18
N PRO A 47 -13.45 -10.13 10.95
CA PRO A 47 -13.29 -11.51 10.53
C PRO A 47 -12.26 -12.17 11.44
N THR A 48 -12.68 -13.22 12.15
CA THR A 48 -11.78 -14.02 12.99
C THR A 48 -11.04 -15.02 12.11
N VAL A 49 -9.73 -14.91 12.00
CA VAL A 49 -8.89 -15.88 11.29
C VAL A 49 -8.57 -17.04 12.23
N SER A 50 -9.04 -18.24 11.89
CA SER A 50 -8.71 -19.46 12.65
C SER A 50 -7.45 -20.14 12.11
N LEU A 51 -6.79 -20.96 12.93
CA LEU A 51 -5.65 -21.77 12.47
C LEU A 51 -6.03 -22.69 11.31
N ASN A 52 -7.25 -23.23 11.31
CA ASN A 52 -7.75 -24.04 10.20
C ASN A 52 -7.82 -23.23 8.90
N THR A 53 -8.19 -21.96 8.97
CA THR A 53 -8.19 -21.05 7.80
C THR A 53 -6.78 -20.88 7.24
N ILE A 54 -5.78 -20.74 8.12
CA ILE A 54 -4.38 -20.60 7.71
C ILE A 54 -3.86 -21.90 7.08
N LYS A 55 -4.18 -23.06 7.66
CA LYS A 55 -3.78 -24.35 7.10
C LYS A 55 -4.43 -24.62 5.74
N ASP A 56 -5.70 -24.26 5.58
CA ASP A 56 -6.42 -24.41 4.31
C ASP A 56 -5.74 -23.67 3.14
N LEU A 57 -4.95 -22.61 3.41
CA LEU A 57 -4.17 -21.93 2.37
C LEU A 57 -3.17 -22.85 1.67
N PHE A 58 -2.65 -23.88 2.34
CA PHE A 58 -1.73 -24.84 1.74
C PHE A 58 -2.40 -25.78 0.72
N SER A 59 -3.73 -25.87 0.74
CA SER A 59 -4.50 -26.59 -0.29
C SER A 59 -4.72 -25.76 -1.56
N LYS A 60 -4.56 -24.43 -1.49
CA LYS A 60 -4.83 -23.51 -2.60
C LYS A 60 -3.63 -23.38 -3.54
N ASP A 61 -3.90 -22.86 -4.74
CA ASP A 61 -2.88 -22.52 -5.73
C ASP A 61 -2.22 -21.17 -5.41
N LEU A 62 -1.36 -21.20 -4.40
CA LEU A 62 -0.61 -20.06 -3.88
C LEU A 62 0.88 -20.39 -3.88
N ILE A 63 1.72 -19.34 -3.91
CA ILE A 63 3.15 -19.49 -3.67
C ILE A 63 3.34 -19.90 -2.21
N LYS A 64 3.91 -21.09 -1.99
CA LYS A 64 4.02 -21.70 -0.67
C LYS A 64 5.33 -22.48 -0.52
N PHE A 65 5.89 -22.43 0.70
CA PHE A 65 7.10 -23.14 1.08
C PHE A 65 6.88 -23.86 2.41
N GLY A 66 7.31 -25.13 2.48
CA GLY A 66 7.05 -26.00 3.62
C GLY A 66 5.66 -26.65 3.60
N ASP A 67 5.08 -26.90 4.78
CA ASP A 67 3.85 -27.67 4.97
C ASP A 67 2.99 -27.07 6.11
N GLU A 68 1.70 -27.42 6.12
CA GLU A 68 0.73 -26.91 7.10
C GLU A 68 0.93 -27.42 8.55
N ASN A 69 1.86 -28.35 8.77
CA ASN A 69 2.08 -28.99 10.07
C ASN A 69 3.22 -28.32 10.87
N ARG A 70 3.92 -27.34 10.30
CA ARG A 70 4.94 -26.58 11.02
C ARG A 70 4.30 -25.75 12.14
N LYS A 71 5.01 -25.67 13.27
CA LYS A 71 4.58 -24.90 14.44
C LYS A 71 4.51 -23.40 14.16
N VAL A 72 5.36 -22.91 13.25
CA VAL A 72 5.40 -21.52 12.82
C VAL A 72 4.96 -21.47 11.36
N ILE A 73 3.90 -20.71 11.09
CA ILE A 73 3.39 -20.46 9.74
C ILE A 73 3.34 -18.95 9.55
N PHE A 74 4.01 -18.48 8.51
CA PHE A 74 3.94 -17.11 8.06
C PHE A 74 2.96 -17.02 6.89
N VAL A 75 2.08 -16.03 6.92
CA VAL A 75 1.23 -15.68 5.79
C VAL A 75 1.53 -14.24 5.45
N GLU A 76 2.20 -14.01 4.32
CA GLU A 76 2.46 -12.68 3.80
C GLU A 76 1.35 -12.30 2.83
N ILE A 77 0.66 -11.21 3.14
CA ILE A 77 -0.26 -10.56 2.20
C ILE A 77 0.50 -9.35 1.66
N SER A 78 0.82 -9.37 0.37
CA SER A 78 1.77 -8.43 -0.21
C SER A 78 1.31 -7.91 -1.57
N ASP A 79 1.82 -6.74 -1.91
CA ASP A 79 1.74 -6.17 -3.24
C ASP A 79 3.17 -5.84 -3.72
N PRO A 80 3.64 -6.41 -4.85
CA PRO A 80 4.96 -6.10 -5.40
C PRO A 80 5.17 -4.63 -5.80
N SER A 81 4.15 -3.76 -5.74
CA SER A 81 4.27 -2.32 -5.91
C SER A 81 4.15 -1.53 -4.60
N CYS A 82 3.89 -2.18 -3.46
CA CYS A 82 3.80 -1.50 -2.17
C CYS A 82 5.21 -1.17 -1.64
N PRO A 83 5.53 0.11 -1.39
CA PRO A 83 6.87 0.51 -0.94
C PRO A 83 7.22 -0.09 0.44
N TYR A 84 6.25 -0.25 1.33
CA TYR A 84 6.49 -0.86 2.64
C TYR A 84 6.67 -2.38 2.57
N CYS A 85 6.06 -3.06 1.60
CA CYS A 85 6.35 -4.47 1.32
C CYS A 85 7.80 -4.64 0.84
N HIS A 86 8.30 -3.73 -0.01
CA HIS A 86 9.72 -3.71 -0.41
C HIS A 86 10.66 -3.43 0.76
N VAL A 87 10.29 -2.50 1.65
CA VAL A 87 11.04 -2.26 2.89
C VAL A 87 11.09 -3.51 3.75
N ALA A 88 9.99 -4.26 3.87
CA ALA A 88 9.96 -5.53 4.58
C ALA A 88 10.80 -6.62 3.89
N ALA A 89 10.85 -6.62 2.55
CA ALA A 89 11.73 -7.48 1.77
C ALA A 89 13.22 -7.18 2.02
N GLY A 90 13.57 -5.91 2.22
CA GLY A 90 14.92 -5.47 2.55
C GLY A 90 15.94 -5.60 1.41
N LEU A 91 15.47 -5.80 0.17
CA LEU A 91 16.31 -6.02 -1.01
C LEU A 91 16.63 -4.71 -1.77
N ASN A 92 16.05 -3.58 -1.37
CA ASN A 92 16.32 -2.28 -1.97
C ASN A 92 16.78 -1.26 -0.91
N PRO A 93 18.08 -1.25 -0.56
CA PRO A 93 18.63 -0.38 0.49
C PRO A 93 18.40 1.11 0.22
N GLU A 94 18.36 1.53 -1.05
CA GLU A 94 18.07 2.91 -1.42
C GLU A 94 16.65 3.30 -1.05
N LEU A 95 15.66 2.47 -1.42
CA LEU A 95 14.27 2.70 -1.03
C LEU A 95 14.10 2.74 0.50
N ASN A 96 14.74 1.82 1.21
CA ASN A 96 14.73 1.77 2.68
C ASN A 96 15.23 3.08 3.32
N ARG A 97 16.21 3.75 2.71
CA ARG A 97 16.70 5.06 3.18
C ARG A 97 15.77 6.20 2.78
N GLN A 98 15.19 6.16 1.57
CA GLN A 98 14.37 7.23 1.04
C GLN A 98 12.97 7.32 1.66
N ILE A 99 12.42 6.23 2.17
CA ILE A 99 11.03 6.21 2.67
C ILE A 99 10.84 7.00 3.97
N ASP A 100 11.91 7.16 4.75
CA ASP A 100 11.94 7.94 6.00
C ASP A 100 13.32 8.59 6.17
N PRO A 101 13.63 9.62 5.37
CA PRO A 101 14.97 10.19 5.30
C PRO A 101 15.32 10.99 6.56
N THR A 102 14.32 11.38 7.35
CA THR A 102 14.52 12.18 8.56
C THR A 102 14.80 11.31 9.78
N ASN A 103 14.01 10.24 10.00
CA ASN A 103 14.14 9.44 11.21
C ASN A 103 14.97 8.17 11.00
N ASN A 104 15.31 7.82 9.74
CA ASN A 104 16.09 6.64 9.39
C ASN A 104 15.50 5.34 9.97
N THR A 105 14.17 5.28 10.18
CA THR A 105 13.51 4.14 10.85
C THR A 105 13.77 2.83 10.12
N PHE A 106 13.82 2.88 8.78
CA PHE A 106 13.96 1.72 7.91
C PHE A 106 15.37 1.51 7.37
N LYS A 107 16.35 2.27 7.85
CA LYS A 107 17.75 2.08 7.48
C LYS A 107 18.22 0.71 7.94
N LEU A 108 18.60 -0.14 6.98
CA LEU A 108 18.97 -1.53 7.22
C LEU A 108 20.21 -1.64 8.11
N VAL A 109 20.30 -2.71 8.91
CA VAL A 109 21.49 -3.02 9.72
C VAL A 109 22.74 -3.13 8.85
N SER A 110 22.63 -3.68 7.64
CA SER A 110 23.74 -3.77 6.67
C SER A 110 24.33 -2.41 6.28
N ASP A 111 23.53 -1.34 6.38
CA ASP A 111 23.91 0.02 6.03
C ASP A 111 24.28 0.86 7.26
N GLY A 112 24.45 0.21 8.42
CA GLY A 112 24.70 0.88 9.70
C GLY A 112 23.45 1.56 10.29
N GLY A 113 22.26 1.05 9.97
CA GLY A 113 21.01 1.41 10.64
C GLY A 113 20.63 0.40 11.74
N LYS A 114 19.33 0.39 12.10
CA LYS A 114 18.78 -0.49 13.15
C LYS A 114 17.67 -1.40 12.65
N TYR A 115 17.23 -1.23 11.40
CA TYR A 115 16.10 -1.95 10.85
C TYR A 115 16.53 -3.33 10.36
N LEU A 116 15.91 -4.37 10.92
CA LEU A 116 16.05 -5.75 10.47
C LEU A 116 14.84 -6.11 9.63
N ALA A 117 15.05 -6.26 8.32
CA ALA A 117 13.98 -6.62 7.40
C ALA A 117 13.44 -8.03 7.75
N PRO A 118 12.12 -8.20 7.94
CA PRO A 118 11.54 -9.45 8.42
C PRO A 118 11.62 -10.59 7.39
N ILE A 119 11.49 -10.30 6.09
CA ILE A 119 11.40 -11.35 5.07
C ILE A 119 12.69 -12.19 4.97
N PRO A 120 13.91 -11.61 4.97
CA PRO A 120 15.14 -12.41 5.08
C PRO A 120 15.22 -13.29 6.34
N GLU A 121 14.75 -12.79 7.48
CA GLU A 121 14.75 -13.56 8.73
C GLU A 121 13.73 -14.70 8.72
N MET A 122 12.55 -14.46 8.14
CA MET A 122 11.56 -15.50 7.86
C MET A 122 12.16 -16.57 6.94
N LYS A 123 12.86 -16.18 5.87
CA LYS A 123 13.51 -17.11 4.95
C LYS A 123 14.53 -18.01 5.65
N LYS A 124 15.32 -17.49 6.61
CA LYS A 124 16.23 -18.33 7.42
C LYS A 124 15.47 -19.42 8.20
N LEU A 125 14.27 -19.12 8.71
CA LEU A 125 13.42 -20.10 9.37
C LEU A 125 12.84 -21.13 8.40
N LEU A 126 12.55 -20.73 7.16
CA LEU A 126 12.13 -21.64 6.09
C LEU A 126 13.26 -22.56 5.66
N ASP A 127 14.45 -22.01 5.39
CA ASP A 127 15.63 -22.75 4.95
C ASP A 127 16.09 -23.78 6.01
N SER A 128 15.92 -23.46 7.30
CA SER A 128 16.19 -24.38 8.41
C SER A 128 15.05 -25.38 8.71
N GLY A 129 13.97 -25.34 7.93
CA GLY A 129 12.80 -26.20 8.11
C GLY A 129 12.06 -25.95 9.43
N LYS A 130 12.12 -24.75 10.00
CA LYS A 130 11.44 -24.41 11.26
C LYS A 130 10.08 -23.75 11.05
N ALA A 131 9.86 -23.18 9.88
CA ALA A 131 8.63 -22.49 9.53
C ALA A 131 8.08 -22.95 8.19
N SER A 132 6.84 -22.55 7.91
CA SER A 132 6.26 -22.56 6.57
C SER A 132 5.77 -21.17 6.20
N PHE A 133 5.63 -20.92 4.91
CA PHE A 133 5.31 -19.59 4.39
C PHE A 133 4.35 -19.71 3.23
N VAL A 134 3.35 -18.84 3.24
CA VAL A 134 2.41 -18.65 2.14
C VAL A 134 2.45 -17.18 1.76
N TRP A 135 2.62 -16.91 0.47
CA TRP A 135 2.54 -15.57 -0.09
C TRP A 135 1.24 -15.40 -0.85
N ILE A 136 0.54 -14.31 -0.55
CA ILE A 136 -0.76 -13.97 -1.13
C ILE A 136 -0.65 -12.57 -1.73
N TYR A 137 -0.93 -12.48 -3.03
CA TYR A 137 -1.10 -11.18 -3.66
C TYR A 137 -2.37 -10.51 -3.18
N SER A 138 -2.26 -9.27 -2.70
CA SER A 138 -3.40 -8.39 -2.49
C SER A 138 -3.16 -7.08 -3.24
N PRO A 139 -3.96 -6.74 -4.26
CA PRO A 139 -3.80 -5.49 -4.99
C PRO A 139 -4.05 -4.29 -4.08
N GLY A 140 -3.16 -3.30 -4.15
CA GLY A 140 -3.32 -2.02 -3.47
C GLY A 140 -2.52 -0.88 -4.09
N HIS A 141 -1.50 -1.17 -4.91
CA HIS A 141 -0.60 -0.18 -5.48
C HIS A 141 -0.27 -0.48 -6.96
N GLY A 142 -0.28 0.57 -7.78
CA GLY A 142 0.35 0.63 -9.11
C GLY A 142 0.33 -0.66 -9.94
N ASN A 143 1.52 -1.12 -10.30
CA ASN A 143 1.75 -2.24 -11.22
C ASN A 143 1.83 -3.61 -10.50
N GLY A 144 1.19 -3.74 -9.34
CA GLY A 144 1.26 -4.92 -8.48
C GLY A 144 0.89 -6.22 -9.18
N GLU A 145 -0.06 -6.16 -10.11
CA GLU A 145 -0.55 -7.34 -10.83
C GLU A 145 0.52 -7.91 -11.77
N MET A 146 1.21 -7.04 -12.52
CA MET A 146 2.29 -7.47 -13.41
C MET A 146 3.51 -7.97 -12.63
N GLY A 147 3.82 -7.32 -11.50
CA GLY A 147 4.85 -7.82 -10.58
C GLY A 147 4.50 -9.20 -10.03
N THR A 148 3.23 -9.42 -9.68
CA THR A 148 2.74 -10.72 -9.18
C THR A 148 2.87 -11.81 -10.23
N LYS A 149 2.45 -11.54 -11.47
CA LYS A 149 2.63 -12.49 -12.59
C LYS A 149 4.10 -12.89 -12.76
N ALA A 150 5.01 -11.92 -12.67
CA ALA A 150 6.44 -12.20 -12.74
C ALA A 150 6.93 -13.07 -11.56
N LEU A 151 6.44 -12.82 -10.33
CA LEU A 151 6.79 -13.64 -9.16
C LEU A 151 6.30 -15.08 -9.28
N TYR A 152 5.11 -15.32 -9.81
CA TYR A 152 4.63 -16.68 -10.08
C TYR A 152 5.51 -17.39 -11.12
N CYS A 153 5.85 -16.72 -12.23
CA CYS A 153 6.80 -17.26 -13.21
C CYS A 153 8.17 -17.58 -12.58
N ALA A 154 8.66 -16.72 -11.69
CA ALA A 154 9.93 -16.95 -11.00
C ALA A 154 9.83 -18.15 -10.03
N ASN A 155 8.71 -18.27 -9.31
CA ASN A 155 8.42 -19.40 -8.42
C ASN A 155 8.37 -20.74 -9.16
N GLU A 156 7.75 -20.80 -10.34
CA GLU A 156 7.74 -22.00 -11.19
C GLU A 156 9.15 -22.48 -11.57
N LYS A 157 10.14 -21.57 -11.54
CA LYS A 157 11.56 -21.88 -11.80
C LYS A 157 12.38 -22.04 -10.53
N GLY A 158 11.75 -22.04 -9.35
CA GLY A 158 12.43 -22.11 -8.06
C GLY A 158 13.24 -20.85 -7.72
N LYS A 159 12.88 -19.69 -8.29
CA LYS A 159 13.58 -18.40 -8.17
C LYS A 159 12.71 -17.30 -7.58
N PHE A 160 11.80 -17.65 -6.67
CA PHE A 160 10.94 -16.68 -6.02
C PHE A 160 11.72 -15.70 -5.12
N TRP A 161 12.69 -16.23 -4.36
CA TRP A 161 13.60 -15.49 -3.49
C TRP A 161 14.77 -14.91 -4.28
#